data_AF-A0A2S5ZV56-F1
#
_entry.id   AF-A0A2S5ZV56-F1
#
_cell.length_a   1.000
_cell.length_b   1.000
_cell.length_c   1.000
_cell.angle_alpha   90.00
_cell.angle_beta   90.00
_cell.angle_gamma   90.00
#
_symmetry.space_group_name_H-M   'P 1'
#
loop_
_entity.id
_entity.type
_entity.pdbx_description
1 polymer ?
#
loop_
_entity_poly.entity_id
_entity_poly.type
_entity_poly.pdbx_seq_one_letter_code
_entity_poly.pdbx_strand_id
1 'polypeptide(L)'
;MATELVAAAFDIGAEYGFGDLIADHAPIVCLLIERKLGEPLNSWAITRLPGTVFLDHVGDPTILARDLIHEAAHNWLNTALAAADVELDDGKTWNSPWKNTRRPTFGFLHSCWAFPLTMLFAARAVRRVPQVLATYLAQHRRKLASTAADHQHALAAVTDTDLRERLRTVHALALRACPDQPPLVT
;
A
#
# COMPACT_ATOMS: atom_id res chain seq x y z
N MET A 1 -20.71 9.78 12.25
CA MET A 1 -19.30 10.17 12.48
C MET A 1 -18.31 9.11 11.98
N ALA A 2 -18.18 7.93 12.63
CA ALA A 2 -17.21 6.89 12.20
C ALA A 2 -17.57 6.26 10.83
N THR A 3 -18.82 5.86 10.64
CA THR A 3 -19.30 5.29 9.36
C THR A 3 -19.20 6.29 8.22
N GLU A 4 -19.47 7.57 8.47
CA GLU A 4 -19.35 8.65 7.47
C GLU A 4 -17.89 8.88 7.07
N LEU A 5 -16.95 8.83 8.04
CA LEU A 5 -15.52 8.92 7.76
C LEU A 5 -15.05 7.79 6.84
N VAL A 6 -15.46 6.55 7.14
CA VAL A 6 -15.13 5.38 6.32
C VAL A 6 -15.75 5.49 4.94
N ALA A 7 -17.05 5.82 4.84
CA ALA A 7 -17.73 5.99 3.55
C ALA A 7 -17.02 7.05 2.68
N ALA A 8 -16.71 8.22 3.24
CA ALA A 8 -15.97 9.25 2.54
C ALA A 8 -14.56 8.80 2.11
N ALA A 9 -13.88 7.97 2.91
CA ALA A 9 -12.58 7.41 2.55
C ALA A 9 -12.69 6.41 1.38
N PHE A 10 -13.75 5.60 1.34
CA PHE A 10 -14.05 4.72 0.20
C PHE A 10 -14.32 5.55 -1.06
N ASP A 11 -15.17 6.58 -0.98
CA ASP A 11 -15.48 7.46 -2.11
C ASP A 11 -14.23 8.14 -2.66
N ILE A 12 -13.35 8.64 -1.78
CA ILE A 12 -12.07 9.24 -2.18
C ILE A 12 -11.13 8.19 -2.80
N GLY A 13 -11.07 6.98 -2.24
CA GLY A 13 -10.29 5.88 -2.83
C GLY A 13 -10.77 5.55 -4.25
N ALA A 14 -12.09 5.46 -4.43
CA ALA A 14 -12.72 5.24 -5.73
C ALA A 14 -12.47 6.39 -6.71
N GLU A 15 -12.58 7.65 -6.26
CA GLU A 15 -12.27 8.86 -7.05
C GLU A 15 -10.88 8.78 -7.69
N TYR A 16 -9.90 8.20 -7.00
CA TYR A 16 -8.51 8.09 -7.47
C TYR A 16 -8.14 6.70 -8.04
N GLY A 17 -9.12 5.84 -8.31
CA GLY A 17 -8.95 4.57 -9.02
C GLY A 17 -8.53 3.39 -8.13
N PHE A 18 -8.84 3.43 -6.83
CA PHE A 18 -8.57 2.35 -5.88
C PHE A 18 -9.85 1.73 -5.29
N GLY A 19 -11.02 2.03 -5.87
CA GLY A 19 -12.32 1.57 -5.39
C GLY A 19 -12.39 0.05 -5.27
N ASP A 20 -12.12 -0.66 -6.36
CA ASP A 20 -12.16 -2.13 -6.40
C ASP A 20 -11.15 -2.76 -5.44
N LEU A 21 -9.93 -2.22 -5.37
CA LEU A 21 -8.91 -2.68 -4.43
C LEU A 21 -9.42 -2.62 -2.99
N ILE A 22 -10.02 -1.50 -2.58
CA ILE A 22 -10.51 -1.33 -1.21
C ILE A 22 -11.76 -2.19 -0.99
N ALA A 23 -12.70 -2.20 -1.92
CA ALA A 23 -13.94 -2.97 -1.81
C ALA A 23 -13.68 -4.48 -1.66
N ASP A 24 -12.76 -5.02 -2.45
CA ASP A 24 -12.50 -6.46 -2.50
C ASP A 24 -11.52 -6.91 -1.41
N HIS A 25 -10.61 -6.03 -0.96
CA HIS A 25 -9.51 -6.41 -0.06
C HIS A 25 -9.45 -5.67 1.27
N ALA A 26 -10.36 -4.74 1.53
CA ALA A 26 -10.63 -4.16 2.85
C ALA A 26 -12.14 -4.02 3.16
N PRO A 27 -13.00 -5.03 2.89
CA PRO A 27 -14.44 -4.95 3.12
C PRO A 27 -14.84 -4.75 4.59
N ILE A 28 -13.97 -5.11 5.54
CA ILE A 28 -14.23 -4.96 6.98
C ILE A 28 -13.20 -3.98 7.56
N VAL A 29 -13.68 -2.82 8.00
CA VAL A 29 -12.83 -1.76 8.58
C VAL A 29 -13.07 -1.63 10.08
N CYS A 30 -12.04 -1.90 10.86
CA CYS A 30 -12.01 -1.67 12.29
C CYS A 30 -11.24 -0.37 12.60
N LEU A 31 -11.97 0.72 12.83
CA LEU A 31 -11.37 1.94 13.35
C LEU A 31 -11.00 1.75 14.82
N LEU A 32 -9.78 2.12 15.16
CA LEU A 32 -9.19 1.95 16.48
C LEU A 32 -9.26 3.27 17.26
N ILE A 33 -8.11 3.95 17.39
CA ILE A 33 -7.95 5.15 18.18
C ILE A 33 -7.83 6.35 17.25
N GLU A 34 -8.54 7.42 17.58
CA GLU A 34 -8.32 8.72 16.95
C GLU A 34 -7.01 9.32 17.47
N ARG A 35 -6.13 9.70 16.54
CA ARG A 35 -4.83 10.31 16.79
C ARG A 35 -4.77 11.73 16.24
N LYS A 36 -3.81 12.50 16.73
CA LYS A 36 -3.57 13.85 16.20
C LYS A 36 -2.79 13.76 14.89
N LEU A 37 -3.02 14.72 14.01
CA LEU A 37 -2.26 14.84 12.77
C LEU A 37 -0.76 14.97 13.08
N GLY A 38 0.05 14.11 12.46
CA GLY A 38 1.50 14.04 12.66
C GLY A 38 1.95 13.00 13.69
N GLU A 39 1.04 12.42 14.47
CA GLU A 39 1.35 11.25 15.29
C GLU A 39 1.48 9.98 14.43
N PRO A 40 2.30 9.00 14.84
CA PRO A 40 2.36 7.71 14.16
C PRO A 40 0.99 7.02 14.21
N LEU A 41 0.51 6.58 13.04
CA LEU A 41 -0.69 5.75 12.92
C LEU A 41 -0.28 4.28 12.84
N ASN A 42 -0.99 3.43 13.57
CA ASN A 42 -0.89 2.00 13.37
C ASN A 42 -1.97 1.53 12.41
N SER A 43 -1.56 0.67 11.49
CA SER A 43 -2.44 -0.05 10.59
C SER A 43 -1.94 -1.50 10.46
N TRP A 44 -2.87 -2.44 10.35
CA TRP A 44 -2.56 -3.83 10.04
C TRP A 44 -3.77 -4.59 9.48
N ALA A 45 -3.49 -5.63 8.69
CA ALA A 45 -4.43 -6.68 8.34
C ALA A 45 -4.03 -8.02 8.97
N ILE A 46 -5.00 -8.94 9.13
CA ILE A 46 -4.75 -10.30 9.63
C ILE A 46 -5.17 -11.34 8.60
N THR A 47 -4.42 -12.44 8.53
CA THR A 47 -4.72 -13.54 7.58
C THR A 47 -5.84 -14.47 8.07
N ARG A 48 -6.12 -14.51 9.39
CA ARG A 48 -7.17 -15.36 9.99
C ARG A 48 -8.60 -14.85 9.72
N LEU A 49 -8.73 -13.59 9.34
CA LEU A 49 -10.00 -13.00 8.91
C LEU A 49 -9.72 -12.13 7.67
N PRO A 50 -9.57 -12.77 6.48
CA PRO A 50 -9.21 -12.07 5.26
C PRO A 50 -10.13 -10.89 4.96
N GLY A 51 -9.56 -9.80 4.44
CA GLY A 51 -10.31 -8.57 4.13
C GLY A 51 -10.60 -7.67 5.32
N THR A 52 -10.18 -8.04 6.54
CA THR A 52 -10.28 -7.16 7.71
C THR A 52 -9.03 -6.31 7.89
N VAL A 53 -9.24 -5.01 8.08
CA VAL A 53 -8.17 -4.03 8.31
C VAL A 53 -8.43 -3.26 9.60
N PHE A 54 -7.38 -3.02 10.38
CA PHE A 54 -7.41 -2.29 11.63
C PHE A 54 -6.61 -1.00 11.47
N LEU A 55 -7.22 0.14 11.79
CA LEU A 55 -6.65 1.46 11.47
C LEU A 55 -6.84 2.44 12.63
N ASP A 56 -5.75 3.03 13.11
CA ASP A 56 -5.83 4.34 13.76
C ASP A 56 -6.24 5.41 12.72
N HIS A 57 -6.86 6.52 13.15
CA HIS A 57 -7.30 7.57 12.22
C HIS A 57 -7.05 8.98 12.77
N VAL A 58 -6.97 9.97 11.88
CA VAL A 58 -6.84 11.41 12.24
C VAL A 58 -8.08 12.23 11.92
N GLY A 59 -9.20 11.57 11.61
CA GLY A 59 -10.47 12.21 11.26
C GLY A 59 -10.51 12.79 9.83
N ASP A 60 -9.43 12.67 9.06
CA ASP A 60 -9.38 13.06 7.65
C ASP A 60 -9.61 11.84 6.73
N PRO A 61 -10.67 11.85 5.88
CA PRO A 61 -11.00 10.71 5.02
C PRO A 61 -9.96 10.48 3.91
N THR A 62 -9.20 11.49 3.49
CA THR A 62 -8.12 11.32 2.50
C THR A 62 -6.94 10.54 3.10
N ILE A 63 -6.60 10.84 4.35
CA ILE A 63 -5.55 10.11 5.07
C ILE A 63 -6.02 8.68 5.36
N LEU A 64 -7.28 8.50 5.76
CA LEU A 64 -7.84 7.16 5.95
C LEU A 64 -7.87 6.35 4.64
N ALA A 65 -8.21 6.97 3.50
CA ALA A 65 -8.18 6.30 2.19
C ALA A 65 -6.78 5.78 1.84
N ARG A 66 -5.73 6.58 2.10
CA ARG A 66 -4.34 6.14 1.93
C ARG A 66 -4.03 4.88 2.75
N ASP A 67 -4.48 4.85 4.01
CA ASP A 67 -4.17 3.74 4.92
C ASP A 67 -5.01 2.49 4.59
N LEU A 68 -6.26 2.68 4.15
CA LEU A 68 -7.08 1.60 3.58
C LEU A 68 -6.41 0.97 2.36
N ILE A 69 -5.90 1.79 1.43
CA ILE A 69 -5.17 1.30 0.25
C ILE A 69 -3.93 0.49 0.67
N HIS A 70 -3.23 0.91 1.72
CA HIS A 70 -2.06 0.19 2.22
C HIS A 70 -2.41 -1.23 2.68
N GLU A 71 -3.41 -1.36 3.55
CA GLU A 71 -3.79 -2.65 4.10
C GLU A 71 -4.52 -3.53 3.07
N ALA A 72 -5.36 -2.92 2.23
CA ALA A 72 -5.98 -3.60 1.10
C ALA A 72 -4.93 -4.17 0.13
N ALA A 73 -3.85 -3.42 -0.13
CA ALA A 73 -2.74 -3.91 -0.96
C ALA A 73 -2.06 -5.14 -0.37
N HIS A 74 -1.89 -5.21 0.96
CA HIS A 74 -1.37 -6.41 1.62
C HIS A 74 -2.30 -7.61 1.45
N ASN A 75 -3.61 -7.42 1.63
CA ASN A 75 -4.61 -8.47 1.44
C ASN A 75 -4.69 -8.93 -0.02
N TRP A 76 -4.61 -8.01 -0.98
CA TRP A 76 -4.53 -8.33 -2.41
C TRP A 76 -3.32 -9.20 -2.71
N LEU A 77 -2.13 -8.82 -2.22
CA LEU A 77 -0.91 -9.57 -2.53
C LEU A 77 -0.92 -10.98 -1.92
N ASN A 78 -1.43 -11.13 -0.70
CA ASN A 78 -1.65 -12.45 -0.11
C ASN A 78 -2.55 -13.32 -1.00
N THR A 79 -3.65 -12.74 -1.49
CA THR A 79 -4.60 -13.44 -2.36
C THR A 79 -3.97 -13.81 -3.71
N ALA A 80 -3.22 -12.89 -4.31
CA ALA A 80 -2.56 -13.10 -5.59
C ALA A 80 -1.46 -14.17 -5.52
N LEU A 81 -0.63 -14.16 -4.47
CA LEU A 81 0.39 -15.19 -4.25
C LEU A 81 -0.25 -16.57 -4.04
N ALA A 82 -1.32 -16.65 -3.25
CA ALA A 82 -2.03 -17.91 -3.01
C ALA A 82 -2.71 -18.44 -4.29
N ALA A 83 -3.36 -17.57 -5.06
CA ALA A 83 -4.01 -17.95 -6.32
C ALA A 83 -3.01 -18.45 -7.38
N ALA A 84 -1.78 -17.93 -7.34
CA ALA A 84 -0.69 -18.30 -8.24
C ALA A 84 0.18 -19.47 -7.71
N ASP A 85 -0.16 -20.06 -6.55
CA ASP A 85 0.62 -21.11 -5.88
C ASP A 85 2.09 -20.71 -5.67
N VAL A 86 2.33 -19.43 -5.34
CA VAL A 86 3.67 -18.88 -5.12
C VAL A 86 4.02 -18.94 -3.64
N GLU A 87 4.92 -19.84 -3.29
CA GLU A 87 5.56 -19.86 -1.98
C GLU A 87 6.85 -19.04 -1.99
N LEU A 88 6.90 -17.99 -1.16
CA LEU A 88 8.09 -17.15 -1.04
C LEU A 88 9.03 -17.73 0.02
N ASP A 89 10.25 -18.06 -0.39
CA ASP A 89 11.30 -18.50 0.52
C ASP A 89 11.70 -17.38 1.50
N ASP A 90 11.50 -17.65 2.79
CA ASP A 90 11.86 -16.76 3.90
C ASP A 90 13.35 -16.83 4.28
N GLY A 91 14.13 -17.75 3.71
CA GLY A 91 15.57 -17.89 3.94
C GLY A 91 16.40 -16.73 3.39
N LYS A 92 15.94 -16.07 2.32
CA LYS A 92 16.57 -14.86 1.78
C LYS A 92 16.00 -13.61 2.42
N THR A 93 16.90 -12.72 2.83
CA THR A 93 16.53 -11.44 3.44
C THR A 93 17.03 -10.24 2.63
N TRP A 94 16.32 -9.13 2.74
CA TRP A 94 16.50 -7.89 1.98
C TRP A 94 16.45 -6.68 2.91
N ASN A 95 17.12 -5.59 2.56
CA ASN A 95 17.06 -4.39 3.40
C ASN A 95 15.70 -3.69 3.23
N SER A 96 14.94 -3.52 4.31
CA SER A 96 13.66 -2.80 4.30
C SER A 96 13.83 -1.39 4.86
N PRO A 97 13.81 -0.33 4.02
CA PRO A 97 13.99 1.05 4.48
C PRO A 97 12.80 1.59 5.31
N TRP A 98 11.68 0.86 5.34
CA TRP A 98 10.52 1.22 6.15
C TRP A 98 10.63 0.76 7.59
N LYS A 99 11.23 -0.42 7.82
CA LYS A 99 11.47 -0.96 9.16
C LYS A 99 12.92 -0.78 9.62
N ASN A 100 13.80 -0.27 8.76
CA ASN A 100 15.23 -0.12 8.99
C ASN A 100 15.89 -1.43 9.46
N THR A 101 15.53 -2.54 8.82
CA THR A 101 16.00 -3.88 9.17
C THR A 101 15.95 -4.82 7.97
N ARG A 102 16.64 -5.96 8.06
CA ARG A 102 16.56 -7.05 7.09
C ARG A 102 15.21 -7.75 7.23
N ARG A 103 14.50 -7.96 6.12
CA ARG A 103 13.22 -8.69 6.09
C ARG A 103 13.28 -9.85 5.12
N PRO A 104 12.59 -10.97 5.40
CA PRO A 104 12.38 -12.04 4.43
C PRO A 104 11.75 -11.54 3.13
N THR A 105 11.89 -12.31 2.05
CA THR A 105 11.34 -11.99 0.71
C THR A 105 9.86 -11.63 0.77
N PHE A 106 9.06 -12.40 1.51
CA PHE A 106 7.63 -12.12 1.74
C PHE A 106 7.42 -10.69 2.26
N GLY A 107 8.05 -10.36 3.39
CA GLY A 107 7.89 -9.05 4.01
C GLY A 107 8.39 -7.91 3.13
N PHE A 108 9.51 -8.11 2.44
CA PHE A 108 10.10 -7.10 1.57
C PHE A 108 9.23 -6.79 0.35
N LEU A 109 8.71 -7.82 -0.34
CA LEU A 109 7.81 -7.66 -1.48
C LEU A 109 6.49 -7.00 -1.07
N HIS A 110 5.94 -7.36 0.10
CA HIS A 110 4.75 -6.69 0.66
C HIS A 110 4.96 -5.18 0.83
N SER A 111 6.11 -4.75 1.37
CA SER A 111 6.42 -3.32 1.47
C SER A 111 6.64 -2.67 0.09
N CYS A 112 7.31 -3.37 -0.83
CA CYS A 112 7.50 -2.92 -2.21
C CYS A 112 6.23 -2.98 -3.07
N TRP A 113 5.10 -3.42 -2.52
CA TRP A 113 3.80 -3.41 -3.18
C TRP A 113 2.87 -2.36 -2.58
N ALA A 114 2.65 -2.40 -1.26
CA ALA A 114 1.70 -1.52 -0.60
C ALA A 114 2.11 -0.04 -0.62
N PHE A 115 3.38 0.27 -0.35
CA PHE A 115 3.84 1.67 -0.37
C PHE A 115 3.83 2.31 -1.76
N PRO A 116 4.20 1.61 -2.85
CA PRO A 116 3.97 2.13 -4.20
C PRO A 116 2.53 2.52 -4.50
N LEU A 117 1.54 1.71 -4.11
CA LEU A 117 0.13 2.04 -4.35
C LEU A 117 -0.31 3.29 -3.56
N THR A 118 0.10 3.40 -2.29
CA THR A 118 -0.18 4.62 -1.51
C THR A 118 0.55 5.85 -2.03
N MET A 119 1.75 5.69 -2.62
CA MET A 119 2.45 6.78 -3.30
C MET A 119 1.70 7.23 -4.56
N LEU A 120 1.17 6.31 -5.35
CA LEU A 120 0.38 6.66 -6.54
C LEU A 120 -0.92 7.38 -6.15
N PHE A 121 -1.60 6.91 -5.10
CA PHE A 121 -2.73 7.63 -4.51
C PHE A 121 -2.32 9.04 -4.02
N ALA A 122 -1.29 9.12 -3.18
CA ALA A 122 -0.86 10.38 -2.58
C ALA A 122 -0.46 11.43 -3.62
N ALA A 123 0.14 11.02 -4.75
CA ALA A 123 0.49 11.92 -5.84
C ALA A 123 -0.74 12.56 -6.46
N ARG A 124 -1.78 11.77 -6.75
CA ARG A 124 -3.04 12.24 -7.36
C ARG A 124 -3.90 13.04 -6.38
N ALA A 125 -3.97 12.58 -5.13
CA ALA A 125 -4.76 13.20 -4.07
C ALA A 125 -4.05 14.38 -3.38
N VAL A 126 -2.82 14.74 -3.80
CA VAL A 126 -1.98 15.72 -3.08
C VAL A 126 -2.71 17.04 -2.83
N ARG A 127 -3.57 17.50 -3.75
CA ARG A 127 -4.30 18.76 -3.61
C ARG A 127 -5.30 18.78 -2.45
N ARG A 128 -5.75 17.62 -1.94
CA ARG A 128 -6.70 17.53 -0.83
C ARG A 128 -6.04 17.79 0.53
N VAL A 129 -4.83 17.26 0.73
CA VAL A 129 -4.05 17.45 1.97
C VAL A 129 -2.57 17.76 1.62
N PRO A 130 -2.29 18.95 1.04
CA PRO A 130 -1.03 19.21 0.33
C PRO A 130 0.23 18.96 1.13
N GLN A 131 0.32 19.54 2.33
CA GLN A 131 1.53 19.44 3.14
C GLN A 131 1.81 18.00 3.57
N VAL A 132 0.78 17.25 3.97
CA VAL A 132 0.91 15.87 4.47
C VAL A 132 1.29 14.93 3.34
N LEU A 133 0.56 14.96 2.23
CA LEU A 133 0.81 14.04 1.11
C LEU A 133 2.09 14.36 0.33
N ALA A 134 2.45 15.64 0.17
CA ALA A 134 3.73 16.01 -0.44
C ALA A 134 4.92 15.53 0.41
N THR A 135 4.85 15.70 1.73
CA THR A 135 5.88 15.21 2.65
C THR A 135 5.98 13.68 2.62
N TYR A 136 4.84 13.00 2.64
CA TYR A 136 4.75 11.54 2.49
C TYR A 136 5.44 11.05 1.21
N LEU A 137 5.11 11.64 0.06
CA LEU A 137 5.71 11.30 -1.23
C LEU A 137 7.23 11.50 -1.25
N ALA A 138 7.72 12.64 -0.75
CA ALA A 138 9.14 12.94 -0.72
C ALA A 138 9.91 11.94 0.18
N GLN A 139 9.32 11.53 1.30
CA GLN A 139 9.90 10.52 2.19
C GLN A 139 9.92 9.14 1.52
N HIS A 140 8.79 8.69 0.97
CA HIS A 140 8.65 7.34 0.45
C HIS A 140 9.34 7.13 -0.90
N ARG A 141 9.48 8.17 -1.74
CA ARG A 141 10.26 8.08 -2.98
C ARG A 141 11.72 7.73 -2.72
N ARG A 142 12.35 8.33 -1.71
CA ARG A 142 13.74 8.02 -1.33
C ARG A 142 13.87 6.58 -0.83
N LYS A 143 12.93 6.13 0.01
CA LYS A 143 12.88 4.74 0.50
C LYS A 143 12.71 3.77 -0.66
N LEU A 144 11.73 3.98 -1.55
CA LEU A 144 11.48 3.10 -2.69
C LEU A 144 12.65 3.06 -3.67
N ALA A 145 13.30 4.19 -3.93
CA ALA A 145 14.48 4.24 -4.80
C ALA A 145 15.62 3.36 -4.27
N SER A 146 15.84 3.33 -2.95
CA SER A 146 16.84 2.47 -2.34
C SER A 146 16.56 0.97 -2.45
N THR A 147 15.32 0.57 -2.78
CA THR A 147 14.98 -0.84 -3.00
C THR A 147 15.08 -1.30 -4.44
N ALA A 148 15.37 -0.42 -5.41
CA ALA A 148 15.25 -0.74 -6.84
C ALA A 148 16.06 -1.98 -7.28
N ALA A 149 17.33 -2.07 -6.86
CA ALA A 149 18.18 -3.22 -7.18
C ALA A 149 17.68 -4.49 -6.48
N ASP A 150 17.44 -4.42 -5.17
CA ASP A 150 16.96 -5.55 -4.36
C ASP A 150 15.58 -6.06 -4.84
N HIS A 151 14.70 -5.15 -5.27
CA HIS A 151 13.36 -5.46 -5.76
C HIS A 151 13.41 -6.35 -7.01
N GLN A 152 14.28 -6.03 -7.97
CA GLN A 152 14.44 -6.84 -9.17
C GLN A 152 14.89 -8.28 -8.83
N HIS A 153 15.78 -8.45 -7.85
CA HIS A 153 16.24 -9.76 -7.43
C HIS A 153 15.21 -10.51 -6.59
N ALA A 154 14.49 -9.82 -5.70
CA ALA A 154 13.42 -10.41 -4.90
C ALA A 154 12.26 -10.94 -5.76
N LEU A 155 11.95 -10.24 -6.86
CA LEU A 155 10.92 -10.66 -7.80
C LEU A 155 11.22 -12.01 -8.49
N ALA A 156 12.47 -12.47 -8.51
CA ALA A 156 12.81 -13.79 -9.04
C ALA A 156 12.17 -14.93 -8.24
N ALA A 157 11.73 -14.68 -7.00
CA ALA A 157 10.99 -15.65 -6.19
C ALA A 157 9.51 -15.76 -6.57
N VAL A 158 8.96 -14.80 -7.33
CA VAL A 158 7.58 -14.87 -7.83
C VAL A 158 7.60 -15.61 -9.16
N THR A 159 7.19 -16.88 -9.18
CA THR A 159 7.27 -17.75 -10.35
C THR A 159 6.25 -17.37 -11.43
N ASP A 160 5.05 -16.96 -11.03
CA ASP A 160 4.02 -16.44 -11.92
C ASP A 160 4.49 -15.16 -12.64
N THR A 161 4.45 -15.20 -13.98
CA THR A 161 5.06 -14.17 -14.81
C THR A 161 4.24 -12.88 -14.84
N ASP A 162 2.91 -13.00 -14.84
CA ASP A 162 2.01 -11.85 -14.93
C ASP A 162 1.98 -11.09 -13.60
N LEU A 163 1.94 -11.81 -12.47
CA LEU A 163 2.07 -11.24 -11.14
C LEU A 163 3.43 -10.55 -10.99
N ARG A 164 4.52 -11.20 -11.38
CA ARG A 164 5.88 -10.62 -11.33
C ARG A 164 5.99 -9.34 -12.17
N GLU A 165 5.41 -9.31 -13.36
CA GLU A 165 5.32 -8.11 -14.22
C GLU A 165 4.51 -7.00 -13.55
N ARG A 166 3.34 -7.33 -13.00
CA ARG A 166 2.48 -6.35 -12.31
C ARG A 166 3.19 -5.70 -11.13
N LEU A 167 3.86 -6.48 -10.28
CA LEU A 167 4.64 -5.97 -9.15
C LEU A 167 5.77 -5.03 -9.61
N ARG A 168 6.51 -5.43 -10.65
CA ARG A 168 7.58 -4.59 -11.24
C ARG A 168 7.05 -3.29 -11.81
N THR A 169 5.96 -3.34 -12.57
CA THR A 169 5.37 -2.17 -13.22
C THR A 169 4.88 -1.17 -12.19
N VAL A 170 4.17 -1.59 -11.14
CA VAL A 170 3.71 -0.69 -10.07
C VAL A 170 4.88 -0.04 -9.32
N HIS A 171 5.93 -0.80 -9.00
CA HIS A 171 7.14 -0.25 -8.37
C HIS A 171 7.78 0.85 -9.24
N ALA A 172 7.97 0.57 -10.53
CA ALA A 172 8.56 1.52 -11.47
C ALA A 172 7.69 2.78 -11.68
N LEU A 173 6.36 2.62 -11.71
CA LEU A 173 5.41 3.73 -11.83
C LEU A 173 5.44 4.62 -10.58
N ALA A 174 5.48 4.04 -9.39
CA ALA A 174 5.51 4.81 -8.14
C ALA A 174 6.77 5.66 -7.98
N LEU A 175 7.93 5.21 -8.50
CA LEU A 175 9.15 6.03 -8.53
C LEU A 175 8.97 7.33 -9.31
N ARG A 176 8.09 7.33 -10.32
CA ARG A 176 7.77 8.49 -11.17
C ARG A 176 6.44 9.17 -10.82
N ALA A 177 5.81 8.76 -9.70
CA ALA A 177 4.48 9.24 -9.29
C ALA A 177 4.37 10.76 -9.34
N CYS A 178 3.40 11.26 -10.13
CA CYS A 178 3.08 12.68 -10.24
C CYS A 178 1.55 12.90 -10.22
N PRO A 179 1.07 14.12 -9.96
CA PRO A 179 -0.37 14.38 -9.81
C PRO A 179 -1.21 14.06 -11.05
N ASP A 180 -0.64 14.26 -12.25
CA ASP A 180 -1.37 14.10 -13.51
C ASP A 180 -1.16 12.71 -14.15
N GLN A 181 -0.63 11.74 -13.40
CA GLN A 181 -0.39 10.39 -13.90
C GLN A 181 -1.72 9.63 -14.08
N PRO A 182 -1.97 8.99 -15.25
CA PRO A 182 -3.20 8.26 -15.50
C PRO A 182 -3.41 7.13 -14.48
N PRO A 183 -4.67 6.77 -14.15
CA PRO A 183 -4.99 5.70 -13.20
C PRO A 183 -4.33 4.38 -13.59
N LEU A 184 -3.99 3.56 -12.58
CA LEU A 184 -3.59 2.18 -12.83
C LEU A 184 -4.84 1.44 -13.30
N VAL A 185 -4.74 0.67 -14.38
CA VAL A 185 -5.74 -0.37 -14.67
C VAL A 185 -5.45 -1.49 -13.66
N THR A 186 -6.29 -1.59 -12.64
CA THR A 186 -6.23 -2.64 -11.61
C THR A 186 -6.82 -3.95 -12.11
#